data_AF-A0A0C9Y053-F1
#
_entry.id   AF-A0A0C9Y053-F1
#
_cell.length_a   1.000
_cell.length_b   1.000
_cell.length_c   1.000
_cell.angle_alpha   90.00
_cell.angle_beta   90.00
_cell.angle_gamma   90.00
#
_symmetry.space_group_name_H-M   'P 1'
#
loop_
_entity.id
_entity.type
_entity.pdbx_description
1 polymer ?
#
loop_
_entity_poly.entity_id
_entity_poly.type
_entity_poly.pdbx_seq_one_letter_code
_entity_poly.pdbx_strand_id
1 'polypeptide(L)'
;MLHPPNPSEIKPPSGDELAEGFYIITVGQEVGIFSSWLDASECVTNVLGAQHKCYCTFKDALQAYTTKYNEGAVQVMPLAGSRFWPSQPILNLMPPSTPSHMSSDEFWNQVDDISEIATHLPY
;
A
#
# COMPACT_ATOMS: atom_id res chain seq x y z
N MET A 1 10.28 -1.34 -9.28
CA MET A 1 10.80 -1.03 -7.94
C MET A 1 10.01 0.17 -7.44
N LEU A 2 9.26 0.05 -6.33
CA LEU A 2 8.70 1.24 -5.71
C LEU A 2 9.84 2.04 -5.08
N HIS A 3 9.91 3.32 -5.39
CA HIS A 3 10.88 4.19 -4.77
C HIS A 3 10.36 4.62 -3.39
N PRO A 4 11.19 4.57 -2.35
CA PRO A 4 10.80 5.12 -1.06
C PRO A 4 10.48 6.62 -1.20
N PRO A 5 9.46 7.14 -0.49
CA PRO A 5 9.12 8.54 -0.50
C PRO A 5 10.31 9.37 -0.04
N ASN A 6 10.51 10.51 -0.71
CA ASN A 6 11.62 11.37 -0.36
C ASN A 6 11.37 11.99 1.04
N PRO A 7 12.42 12.24 1.83
CA PRO A 7 12.26 12.82 3.17
C PRO A 7 11.65 14.24 3.15
N SER A 8 11.82 15.00 2.07
CA SER A 8 11.29 16.37 1.91
C SER A 8 9.77 16.43 1.66
N GLU A 9 9.16 15.32 1.21
CA GLU A 9 7.73 15.18 0.96
C GLU A 9 6.96 14.71 2.20
N ILE A 10 7.69 14.18 3.20
CA ILE A 10 7.11 13.76 4.47
C ILE A 10 6.72 15.00 5.26
N LYS A 11 5.41 15.22 5.37
CA LYS A 11 4.86 16.33 6.14
C LYS A 11 4.75 15.93 7.61
N PRO A 12 5.02 16.85 8.55
CA PRO A 12 4.66 16.62 9.93
C PRO A 12 3.14 16.46 10.04
N PRO A 13 2.63 15.59 10.93
CA PRO A 13 1.24 15.64 11.32
C PRO A 13 0.96 17.04 11.85
N SER A 14 -0.13 17.65 11.37
CA SER A 14 -0.55 18.99 11.81
C SER A 14 -0.56 18.99 13.33
N GLY A 15 0.19 19.90 13.96
CA GLY A 15 0.66 19.84 15.35
C GLY A 15 -0.40 19.84 16.46
N ASP A 16 -1.67 19.64 16.10
CA ASP A 16 -2.82 19.47 16.99
C ASP A 16 -3.21 17.99 17.19
N GLU A 17 -2.61 17.06 16.43
CA GLU A 17 -2.82 15.63 16.61
C GLU A 17 -1.96 15.14 17.78
N LEU A 18 -2.59 14.59 18.82
CA LEU A 18 -1.94 13.99 19.99
C LEU A 18 -1.20 12.69 19.61
N ALA A 19 -0.17 12.81 18.79
CA ALA A 19 0.69 11.69 18.41
C ALA A 19 1.48 11.25 19.64
N GLU A 20 1.20 10.05 20.12
CA GLU A 20 1.90 9.44 21.27
C GLU A 20 3.38 9.15 20.95
N GLY A 21 3.71 9.10 19.66
CA GLY A 21 5.08 9.05 19.13
C GLY A 21 5.10 9.05 17.61
N PHE A 22 6.27 9.27 17.03
CA PHE A 22 6.52 9.23 15.60
C PHE A 22 7.14 7.90 15.20
N TYR A 23 6.41 7.10 14.44
CA TYR A 23 6.82 5.78 13.99
C TYR A 23 7.40 5.88 12.58
N ILE A 24 8.69 5.64 12.43
CA ILE A 24 9.33 5.50 11.13
C ILE A 24 9.26 4.05 10.69
N ILE A 25 8.93 3.83 9.42
CA ILE A 25 9.01 2.52 8.78
C ILE A 25 10.07 2.62 7.71
N THR A 26 11.11 1.81 7.86
CA THR A 26 12.20 1.71 6.89
C THR A 26 11.99 0.52 5.98
N VAL A 27 11.43 -0.58 6.48
CA VAL A 27 11.09 -1.76 5.68
C VAL A 27 9.66 -2.16 5.98
N GLY A 28 8.80 -2.12 4.96
CA GLY A 28 7.37 -2.35 5.09
C GLY A 28 6.68 -2.35 3.72
N GLN A 29 5.38 -2.63 3.72
CA GLN A 29 4.50 -2.51 2.55
C GLN A 29 4.45 -1.06 2.07
N GLU A 30 4.43 -0.14 3.03
CA GLU A 30 4.60 1.29 2.85
C GLU A 30 5.68 1.76 3.84
N VAL A 31 6.48 2.74 3.43
CA VAL A 31 7.58 3.29 4.24
C VAL A 31 7.35 4.79 4.38
N GLY A 32 7.73 5.36 5.52
CA GLY A 32 7.40 6.74 5.84
C GLY A 32 7.41 7.00 7.34
N ILE A 33 6.84 8.13 7.75
CA ILE A 33 6.71 8.53 9.15
C ILE A 33 5.22 8.64 9.47
N PHE A 34 4.78 7.90 10.48
CA PHE A 34 3.39 7.83 10.93
C PHE A 34 3.29 8.37 12.36
N SER A 35 2.22 9.13 12.64
CA SER A 35 1.85 9.57 14.01
C SER A 35 1.14 8.49 14.81
N SER A 36 0.68 7.44 14.13
CA SER A 36 -0.19 6.39 14.67
C SER A 36 0.48 5.03 14.54
N TRP A 37 0.50 4.26 15.64
CA TRP A 37 0.97 2.87 15.60
C TRP A 37 0.03 1.99 14.80
N LEU A 38 -1.28 2.30 14.75
CA LEU A 38 -2.26 1.50 14.03
C LEU A 38 -1.90 1.45 12.54
N ASP A 39 -1.72 2.62 11.92
CA ASP A 39 -1.29 2.75 10.52
C ASP A 39 0.10 2.15 10.28
N ALA A 40 1.04 2.41 11.20
CA ALA A 40 2.39 1.86 11.10
C ALA A 40 2.38 0.31 11.15
N SER A 41 1.55 -0.27 12.00
CA SER A 41 1.46 -1.72 12.17
C SER A 41 0.93 -2.40 10.91
N GLU A 42 -0.05 -1.81 10.22
CA GLU A 42 -0.56 -2.34 8.95
C GLU A 42 0.53 -2.37 7.88
N CYS A 43 1.41 -1.36 7.86
CA CYS A 43 2.49 -1.27 6.90
C CYS A 43 3.58 -2.33 7.14
N VAL A 44 3.83 -2.77 8.38
CA VAL A 44 4.79 -3.84 8.68
C VAL A 44 4.17 -5.24 8.72
N THR A 45 2.85 -5.31 8.83
CA THR A 45 2.12 -6.58 8.95
C THR A 45 2.35 -7.44 7.71
N ASN A 46 2.67 -8.73 7.92
CA ASN A 46 2.97 -9.71 6.87
C ASN A 46 4.22 -9.40 6.01
N VAL A 47 5.08 -8.45 6.41
CA VAL A 47 6.35 -8.18 5.71
C VAL A 47 7.49 -8.92 6.39
N LEU A 48 8.13 -9.82 5.65
CA LEU A 48 9.32 -10.53 6.14
C LEU A 48 10.49 -9.54 6.29
N GLY A 49 10.99 -9.40 7.52
CA GLY A 49 12.10 -8.49 7.83
C GLY A 49 11.70 -7.02 7.96
N ALA A 50 10.42 -6.74 8.25
CA ALA A 50 9.97 -5.38 8.53
C ALA A 50 10.83 -4.71 9.61
N GLN A 51 11.16 -3.45 9.37
CA GLN A 51 11.89 -2.60 10.31
C GLN A 51 11.09 -1.32 10.52
N HIS A 52 10.78 -1.08 11.79
CA HIS A 52 10.13 0.12 12.27
C HIS A 52 10.88 0.65 13.50
N LYS A 53 10.78 1.95 13.76
CA LYS A 53 11.38 2.58 14.93
C LYS A 53 10.55 3.76 15.39
N CYS A 54 10.36 3.92 16.70
CA CYS A 54 9.61 5.05 17.25
C CYS A 54 10.55 6.13 17.79
N TYR A 55 10.10 7.37 17.71
CA TYR A 55 10.79 8.57 18.17
C TYR A 55 9.81 9.51 18.87
N CYS A 56 10.27 10.25 19.88
CA CYS A 56 9.43 11.19 20.61
C CYS A 56 9.16 12.49 19.82
N THR A 57 9.98 12.81 18.80
CA THR A 57 9.86 14.04 18.02
C THR A 57 9.88 13.77 16.53
N PHE A 58 9.12 14.57 15.77
CA PHE A 58 9.11 14.51 14.30
C PHE A 58 10.50 14.78 13.71
N LYS A 59 11.25 15.71 14.32
CA LYS A 59 12.59 16.08 13.83
C LYS A 59 13.57 14.92 13.93
N ASP A 60 13.56 14.20 15.05
CA ASP A 60 14.40 13.01 15.22
C ASP A 60 13.97 11.88 14.26
N ALA A 61 12.66 11.68 14.11
CA ALA A 61 12.11 10.72 13.16
C ALA A 61 12.54 11.03 11.73
N LEU A 62 12.42 12.29 11.30
CA LEU A 62 12.79 12.75 9.97
C LEU A 62 14.29 12.62 9.72
N GLN A 63 15.12 12.97 10.71
CA GLN A 63 16.57 12.82 10.61
C GLN A 63 16.96 11.34 10.49
N ALA A 64 16.33 10.47 11.29
CA ALA A 64 16.57 9.03 11.23
C ALA A 64 16.13 8.42 9.89
N TYR A 65 14.94 8.78 9.41
CA TYR A 65 14.43 8.37 8.11
C TYR A 65 15.37 8.85 6.99
N THR A 66 15.79 10.11 7.02
CA THR A 66 16.73 10.68 6.05
C THR A 66 18.04 9.92 6.04
N THR A 67 18.59 9.60 7.21
CA THR A 67 19.83 8.80 7.32
C THR A 67 19.65 7.43 6.67
N LYS A 68 18.54 6.74 6.98
CA LYS A 68 18.22 5.43 6.41
C LYS A 68 18.00 5.47 4.91
N TYR A 69 17.37 6.53 4.41
CA TYR A 69 17.14 6.77 3.00
C TYR A 69 18.48 6.94 2.26
N ASN A 70 19.40 7.73 2.80
CA ASN A 70 20.74 7.92 2.23
C ASN A 70 21.62 6.65 2.31
N GLU A 71 21.45 5.84 3.37
CA GLU A 71 22.09 4.51 3.50
C GLU A 71 21.54 3.48 2.49
N GLY A 72 20.40 3.74 1.84
CA GLY A 72 19.71 2.75 1.01
C GLY A 72 19.06 1.63 1.82
N ALA A 73 18.85 1.84 3.13
CA ALA A 73 18.21 0.88 4.03
C ALA A 73 16.67 0.95 4.00
N VAL A 74 16.10 1.94 3.29
CA VAL A 74 14.65 2.08 3.14
C VAL A 74 14.18 1.24 1.95
N GLN A 75 13.34 0.24 2.21
CA GLN A 75 12.87 -0.71 1.21
C GLN A 75 11.35 -0.87 1.28
N VAL A 76 10.67 -0.50 0.19
CA VAL A 76 9.22 -0.70 0.04
C VAL A 76 8.97 -2.09 -0.53
N MET A 77 8.33 -2.95 0.26
CA MET A 77 7.98 -4.32 -0.11
C MET A 77 6.47 -4.51 0.04
N PRO A 78 5.67 -3.97 -0.89
CA PRO A 78 4.23 -4.19 -0.85
C PRO A 78 3.95 -5.68 -1.04
N LEU A 79 2.90 -6.19 -0.39
CA LEU A 79 2.45 -7.56 -0.62
C LEU A 79 1.50 -7.62 -1.80
N ALA A 80 1.65 -8.66 -2.62
CA ALA A 80 0.77 -8.91 -3.76
C ALA A 80 -0.68 -9.04 -3.29
N GLY A 81 -1.56 -8.15 -3.77
CA GLY A 81 -2.97 -8.10 -3.38
C GLY A 81 -3.29 -7.29 -2.12
N SER A 82 -2.30 -6.62 -1.51
CA SER A 82 -2.55 -5.67 -0.43
C SER A 82 -3.02 -4.30 -0.95
N ARG A 83 -3.65 -3.51 -0.07
CA ARG A 83 -4.02 -2.09 -0.33
C ARG A 83 -2.83 -1.23 -0.77
N PHE A 84 -1.61 -1.61 -0.40
CA PHE A 84 -0.36 -0.92 -0.74
C PHE A 84 0.31 -1.46 -2.01
N TRP A 85 -0.28 -2.50 -2.64
CA TRP A 85 0.23 -2.99 -3.91
C TRP A 85 0.03 -1.91 -4.98
N PRO A 86 1.07 -1.59 -5.79
CA PRO A 86 0.95 -0.66 -6.89
C PRO A 86 0.06 -1.30 -7.95
N SER A 87 -1.24 -1.15 -7.74
CA SER A 87 -2.24 -1.40 -8.76
C SER A 87 -1.90 -0.41 -9.86
N GLN A 88 -1.54 -0.95 -11.02
CA GLN A 88 -1.34 -0.19 -12.24
C GLN A 88 -2.49 0.83 -12.42
N PRO A 89 -2.27 1.96 -13.11
CA PRO A 89 -3.37 2.86 -13.42
C PRO A 89 -4.51 2.01 -13.99
N ILE A 90 -5.68 2.12 -13.37
CA ILE A 90 -6.92 1.60 -13.93
C ILE A 90 -7.07 2.36 -15.25
N LEU A 91 -6.53 1.80 -16.33
CA LEU A 91 -6.92 2.17 -17.67
C LEU A 91 -8.34 1.61 -17.84
N ASN A 92 -9.29 2.44 -17.40
CA ASN A 92 -10.51 2.69 -18.13
C ASN A 92 -11.65 1.64 -18.09
N LEU A 93 -11.88 0.92 -16.99
CA LEU A 93 -13.16 0.22 -16.79
C LEU A 93 -13.59 0.23 -15.32
N MET A 94 -14.42 1.22 -14.95
CA MET A 94 -15.71 1.09 -14.23
C MET A 94 -16.04 2.37 -13.39
N PRO A 95 -17.28 2.91 -13.46
CA PRO A 95 -17.68 4.11 -12.72
C PRO A 95 -18.00 3.79 -11.24
N PRO A 96 -18.23 4.80 -10.38
CA PRO A 96 -18.06 4.68 -8.94
C PRO A 96 -19.30 4.07 -8.30
N SER A 97 -19.13 3.03 -7.49
CA SER A 97 -20.16 2.60 -6.54
C SER A 97 -19.52 1.76 -5.43
N THR A 98 -19.28 2.39 -4.29
CA THR A 98 -19.46 1.70 -3.01
C THR A 98 -20.80 2.18 -2.45
N PRO A 99 -21.63 1.30 -1.87
CA PRO A 99 -21.27 0.75 -0.58
C PRO A 99 -21.52 -0.76 -0.45
N SER A 100 -20.67 -1.37 0.38
CA SER A 100 -20.90 -2.52 1.25
C SER A 100 -22.15 -3.36 1.03
N HIS A 101 -21.92 -4.68 0.99
CA HIS A 101 -22.89 -5.78 1.21
C HIS A 101 -23.42 -6.44 -0.06
N MET A 102 -22.60 -7.24 -0.76
CA MET A 102 -23.14 -8.34 -1.56
C MET A 102 -22.25 -9.58 -1.48
N SER A 103 -22.97 -10.69 -1.46
CA SER A 103 -22.61 -12.00 -0.94
C SER A 103 -21.82 -12.81 -1.99
N SER A 104 -21.06 -13.80 -1.51
CA SER A 104 -20.13 -14.66 -2.24
C SER A 104 -20.77 -15.58 -3.31
N ASP A 105 -22.01 -15.34 -3.71
CA ASP A 105 -22.82 -16.18 -4.59
C ASP A 105 -22.78 -15.78 -6.08
N GLU A 106 -22.14 -14.67 -6.43
CA GLU A 106 -22.14 -14.18 -7.82
C GLU A 106 -20.87 -14.54 -8.63
N PHE A 107 -19.88 -15.19 -8.00
CA PHE A 107 -18.60 -15.54 -8.62
C PHE A 107 -18.68 -16.64 -9.70
N TRP A 108 -19.81 -17.34 -9.86
CA TRP A 108 -19.90 -18.50 -10.76
C TRP A 108 -20.77 -18.33 -12.01
N ASN A 109 -21.29 -17.14 -12.32
CA ASN A 109 -22.18 -16.95 -13.47
C ASN A 109 -21.47 -16.56 -14.78
N GLN A 110 -20.18 -16.87 -14.96
CA GLN A 110 -19.45 -16.49 -16.17
C GLN A 110 -18.62 -17.64 -16.77
N VAL A 111 -19.28 -18.78 -17.02
CA VAL A 111 -18.71 -19.89 -17.82
C VAL A 111 -19.76 -20.56 -18.71
N ASP A 112 -20.53 -19.80 -19.50
CA ASP A 112 -21.49 -20.42 -20.45
C ASP A 112 -21.34 -19.98 -21.92
N ASP A 113 -20.35 -19.15 -22.29
CA ASP A 113 -20.25 -18.65 -23.67
C ASP A 113 -18.88 -18.88 -24.33
N ILE A 114 -18.44 -20.14 -24.35
CA ILE A 114 -17.22 -20.54 -25.11
C ILE A 114 -17.45 -21.79 -25.98
N SER A 115 -18.64 -21.96 -26.57
CA SER A 115 -18.95 -23.15 -27.39
C SER A 115 -19.41 -22.91 -28.83
N GLU A 116 -19.18 -21.72 -29.42
CA GLU A 116 -19.73 -21.45 -30.77
C GLU A 116 -18.78 -20.74 -31.76
N ILE A 117 -17.54 -21.25 -31.92
CA ILE A 117 -16.62 -20.74 -32.98
C ILE A 117 -16.12 -21.80 -33.97
N ALA A 118 -16.82 -22.92 -34.18
CA ALA A 118 -16.34 -23.94 -35.12
C ALA A 118 -17.44 -24.65 -35.93
N THR A 119 -18.15 -23.94 -36.83
CA THR A 119 -18.58 -24.53 -38.12
C THR A 119 -19.14 -23.46 -39.08
N HIS A 120 -18.30 -22.95 -39.99
CA HIS A 120 -18.78 -22.34 -41.24
C HIS A 120 -17.90 -22.82 -42.39
N LEU A 121 -18.38 -23.83 -43.13
CA LEU A 121 -17.96 -24.10 -44.50
C LEU A 121 -19.16 -23.83 -45.43
N PRO A 122 -18.97 -23.14 -46.56
CA PRO A 122 -20.03 -22.93 -47.54
C PRO A 122 -20.18 -24.15 -48.47
N TYR A 123 -21.43 -24.42 -48.87
CA TYR A 123 -21.78 -25.25 -50.04
C TYR A 123 -21.69 -24.42 -51.33
#